data_AF-E8ZH10-F1
#
_entry.id   AF-E8ZH10-F1
#
_cell.length_a   1.000
_cell.length_b   1.000
_cell.length_c   1.000
_cell.angle_alpha   90.00
_cell.angle_beta   90.00
_cell.angle_gamma   90.00
#
_symmetry.space_group_name_H-M   'P 1'
#
loop_
_entity.id
_entity.type
_entity.pdbx_description
1 polymer ?
#
loop_
_entity_poly.entity_id
_entity_poly.type
_entity_poly.pdbx_seq_one_letter_code
_entity_poly.pdbx_strand_id
1 'polypeptide(L)'
;MNSTYLLGGLGALGAAGTGSLLALKPWNSNVETFKSKYSHALINAGDNSLWSNKFALLKDSNPEHQTLKEAVNKAKATSPDEAGAKELLKRGCQEIYDSPYEGSKYLNDFEKYCSKTNKDASSNQTWNGSDVSTASGNKWDTALNALKTHDEATNKKLDSVLTELKNSIQGNTQITADHRTKLKNWCEGIKSKPYLGSDSLDFKHQELYCKHS
;
A
#
# COMPACT_ATOMS: atom_id res chain seq x y z
N MET A 1 75.41 -9.83 -52.97
CA MET A 1 75.61 -9.77 -51.51
C MET A 1 74.39 -10.41 -50.87
N ASN A 2 74.46 -11.73 -50.64
CA ASN A 2 74.57 -12.39 -49.32
C ASN A 2 73.26 -12.26 -48.53
N SER A 3 72.39 -13.29 -48.53
CA SER A 3 72.34 -14.40 -47.53
C SER A 3 71.79 -13.95 -46.16
N THR A 4 70.95 -14.62 -45.38
CA THR A 4 70.27 -15.92 -45.38
C THR A 4 69.56 -16.06 -43.99
N TYR A 5 68.38 -16.73 -43.93
CA TYR A 5 67.64 -17.38 -42.79
C TYR A 5 67.27 -16.65 -41.47
N LEU A 6 66.00 -16.81 -41.03
CA LEU A 6 65.63 -17.69 -39.89
C LEU A 6 64.10 -17.79 -39.65
N LEU A 7 63.71 -18.99 -39.18
CA LEU A 7 62.38 -19.49 -38.86
C LEU A 7 61.81 -18.96 -37.53
N GLY A 8 60.49 -19.08 -37.36
CA GLY A 8 59.93 -19.63 -36.11
C GLY A 8 58.90 -18.74 -35.41
N GLY A 9 57.66 -19.23 -35.31
CA GLY A 9 56.65 -18.65 -34.42
C GLY A 9 55.22 -19.03 -34.78
N LEU A 10 54.85 -20.29 -34.55
CA LEU A 10 53.45 -20.75 -34.50
C LEU A 10 52.75 -20.06 -33.32
N GLY A 11 51.92 -19.05 -33.60
CA GLY A 11 50.95 -18.48 -32.67
C GLY A 11 49.65 -19.27 -32.74
N ALA A 12 49.19 -19.75 -31.58
CA ALA A 12 48.15 -20.75 -31.38
C ALA A 12 46.83 -20.56 -32.15
N LEU A 13 46.29 -21.72 -32.57
CA LEU A 13 44.87 -21.93 -32.85
C LEU A 13 44.03 -21.61 -31.61
N GLY A 14 43.10 -20.66 -31.73
CA GLY A 14 42.02 -20.42 -30.79
C GLY A 14 40.69 -20.41 -31.54
N ALA A 15 39.76 -21.26 -31.13
CA ALA A 15 38.62 -21.71 -31.88
C ALA A 15 37.49 -20.68 -32.08
N ALA A 16 36.73 -20.92 -33.17
CA ALA A 16 35.31 -20.63 -33.41
C ALA A 16 34.55 -19.70 -32.44
N GLY A 17 33.97 -18.63 -33.00
CA GLY A 17 32.87 -17.90 -32.38
C GLY A 17 31.83 -17.56 -33.44
N THR A 18 30.74 -18.34 -33.50
CA THR A 18 29.55 -18.04 -34.28
C THR A 18 29.01 -16.67 -33.89
N GLY A 19 29.02 -15.73 -34.84
CA GLY A 19 28.41 -14.42 -34.70
C GLY A 19 26.90 -14.53 -34.60
N SER A 20 26.40 -14.82 -33.40
CA SER A 20 25.00 -14.62 -33.07
C SER A 20 24.78 -13.13 -32.87
N LEU A 21 24.31 -12.47 -33.92
CA LEU A 21 23.58 -11.21 -33.84
C LEU A 21 22.38 -11.42 -32.91
N LEU A 22 22.60 -11.22 -31.61
CA LEU A 22 21.52 -11.10 -30.65
C LEU A 22 20.78 -9.82 -30.98
N ALA A 23 19.63 -9.99 -31.63
CA ALA A 23 18.65 -8.96 -31.87
C ALA A 23 18.31 -8.26 -30.54
N LEU A 24 18.82 -7.04 -30.37
CA LEU A 24 18.40 -6.11 -29.32
C LEU A 24 16.96 -5.70 -29.61
N LYS A 25 16.01 -6.52 -29.15
CA LYS A 25 14.61 -6.15 -29.05
C LYS A 25 14.53 -5.02 -28.01
N PRO A 26 13.96 -3.84 -28.32
CA PRO A 26 13.81 -2.80 -27.31
C PRO A 26 12.87 -3.35 -26.23
N TRP A 27 13.41 -3.55 -25.04
CA TRP A 27 12.66 -3.98 -23.87
C TRP A 27 11.81 -2.80 -23.40
N ASN A 28 10.68 -2.57 -24.08
CA ASN A 28 9.59 -1.76 -23.55
C ASN A 28 8.90 -2.56 -22.45
N SER A 29 9.59 -2.82 -21.35
CA SER A 29 8.94 -3.16 -20.09
C SER A 29 8.42 -1.83 -19.53
N ASN A 30 7.14 -1.53 -19.74
CA ASN A 30 6.46 -0.51 -18.95
C ASN A 30 6.59 -0.92 -17.49
N VAL A 31 7.54 -0.33 -16.77
CA VAL A 31 7.74 -0.61 -15.36
C VAL A 31 6.51 -0.08 -14.62
N GLU A 32 5.76 -0.97 -13.97
CA GLU A 32 4.61 -0.58 -13.14
C GLU A 32 5.12 0.35 -12.02
N THR A 33 4.56 1.55 -11.96
CA THR A 33 4.87 2.54 -10.92
C THR A 33 3.83 2.49 -9.81
N PHE A 34 4.11 3.13 -8.68
CA PHE A 34 3.09 3.32 -7.64
C PHE A 34 1.84 4.01 -8.18
N LYS A 35 2.03 4.99 -9.09
CA LYS A 35 0.95 5.73 -9.75
C LYS A 35 0.02 4.82 -10.54
N SER A 36 0.57 3.89 -11.34
CA SER A 36 -0.25 2.95 -12.11
C SER A 36 -0.87 1.88 -11.21
N LYS A 37 -0.13 1.38 -10.20
CA LYS A 37 -0.60 0.34 -9.29
C LYS A 37 -1.73 0.79 -8.36
N TYR A 38 -1.59 1.99 -7.80
CA TYR A 38 -2.46 2.54 -6.76
C TYR A 38 -3.16 3.83 -7.22
N SER A 39 -3.63 3.86 -8.47
CA SER A 39 -4.24 5.04 -9.09
C SER A 39 -5.37 5.67 -8.24
N HIS A 40 -6.14 4.85 -7.53
CA HIS A 40 -7.21 5.31 -6.64
C HIS A 40 -6.72 5.88 -5.31
N ALA A 41 -5.52 5.51 -4.86
CA ALA A 41 -4.95 5.91 -3.57
C ALA A 41 -4.11 7.19 -3.68
N LEU A 42 -3.93 7.76 -4.87
CA LEU A 42 -3.18 9.01 -5.02
C LEU A 42 -3.92 10.17 -4.34
N ILE A 43 -3.15 11.03 -3.67
CA ILE A 43 -3.68 12.21 -3.00
C ILE A 43 -3.62 13.38 -3.98
N ASN A 44 -4.75 14.03 -4.22
CA ASN A 44 -4.80 15.21 -5.09
C ASN A 44 -4.02 16.37 -4.47
N ALA A 45 -3.30 17.14 -5.29
CA ALA A 45 -2.51 18.28 -4.81
C ALA A 45 -3.34 19.33 -4.02
N GLY A 46 -4.63 19.47 -4.36
CA GLY A 46 -5.56 20.38 -3.69
C GLY A 46 -6.21 19.83 -2.41
N ASP A 47 -5.96 18.57 -2.03
CA ASP A 47 -6.57 17.96 -0.84
C ASP A 47 -5.84 18.36 0.46
N ASN A 48 -6.04 19.62 0.86
CA ASN A 48 -5.31 20.22 1.97
C ASN A 48 -5.53 19.51 3.31
N SER A 49 -6.71 18.92 3.54
CA SER A 49 -7.00 18.19 4.77
C SER A 49 -6.25 16.87 4.82
N LEU A 50 -6.25 16.08 3.73
CA LEU A 50 -5.45 14.86 3.67
C LEU A 50 -3.96 15.15 3.77
N TRP A 51 -3.45 16.14 3.05
CA TRP A 51 -2.03 16.52 3.16
C TRP A 51 -1.65 16.94 4.58
N SER A 52 -2.52 17.66 5.28
CA SER A 52 -2.29 18.03 6.68
C SER A 52 -2.26 16.81 7.61
N ASN A 53 -3.15 15.84 7.38
CA ASN A 53 -3.15 14.59 8.14
C ASN A 53 -1.89 13.75 7.88
N LYS A 54 -1.47 13.63 6.62
CA LYS A 54 -0.22 12.92 6.26
C LYS A 54 1.01 13.60 6.82
N PHE A 55 1.05 14.93 6.81
CA PHE A 55 2.12 15.70 7.43
C PHE A 55 2.21 15.46 8.94
N ALA A 56 1.07 15.39 9.63
CA ALA A 56 1.05 15.07 11.06
C ALA A 56 1.59 13.67 11.37
N LEU A 57 1.42 12.69 10.47
CA LEU A 57 2.03 11.37 10.58
C LEU A 57 3.52 11.40 10.23
N LEU A 58 3.91 12.18 9.23
CA LEU A 58 5.29 12.24 8.74
C LEU A 58 6.22 12.88 9.76
N LYS A 59 5.84 14.01 10.37
CA LYS A 59 6.73 14.86 11.17
C LYS A 59 7.44 14.11 12.30
N ASP A 60 6.82 13.09 12.88
CA ASP A 60 7.35 12.30 14.00
C ASP A 60 7.93 10.94 13.58
N SER A 61 8.17 10.75 12.27
CA SER A 61 8.63 9.49 11.69
C SER A 61 10.07 9.52 11.19
N ASN A 62 10.53 8.37 10.68
CA ASN A 62 11.82 8.20 10.01
C ASN A 62 11.59 7.54 8.64
N PRO A 63 11.13 8.30 7.63
CA PRO A 63 10.84 7.77 6.30
C PRO A 63 12.13 7.30 5.61
N GLU A 64 12.01 6.42 4.62
CA GLU A 64 13.15 5.97 3.83
C GLU A 64 13.53 6.95 2.72
N HIS A 65 12.54 7.59 2.12
CA HIS A 65 12.67 8.47 0.98
C HIS A 65 13.33 9.80 1.34
N GLN A 66 14.34 10.20 0.57
CA GLN A 66 15.23 11.31 0.93
C GLN A 66 14.49 12.65 1.07
N THR A 67 13.60 12.98 0.14
CA THR A 67 12.79 14.19 0.19
C THR A 67 11.81 14.20 1.37
N LEU A 68 11.33 13.02 1.80
CA LEU A 68 10.49 12.91 2.99
C LEU A 68 11.32 13.11 4.27
N LYS A 69 12.57 12.65 4.32
CA LYS A 69 13.50 12.96 5.43
C LYS A 69 13.78 14.45 5.52
N GLU A 70 13.97 15.12 4.39
CA GLU A 70 14.13 16.58 4.34
C GLU A 70 12.90 17.30 4.90
N ALA A 71 11.69 16.84 4.54
CA ALA A 71 10.45 17.37 5.12
C ALA A 71 10.42 17.23 6.65
N VAL A 72 10.78 16.05 7.18
CA VAL A 72 10.88 15.82 8.63
C VAL A 72 11.90 16.76 9.29
N ASN A 73 13.10 16.86 8.72
CA ASN A 73 14.16 17.72 9.26
C ASN A 73 13.73 19.19 9.28
N LYS A 74 13.04 19.66 8.23
CA LYS A 74 12.54 21.02 8.13
C LYS A 74 11.40 21.31 9.11
N ALA A 75 10.55 20.32 9.37
CA ALA A 75 9.49 20.41 10.39
C ALA A 75 10.04 20.41 11.82
N LYS A 76 11.20 19.80 12.06
CA LYS A 76 11.84 19.66 13.38
C LYS A 76 13.00 20.65 13.65
N ALA A 77 13.26 21.57 12.72
CA ALA A 77 14.31 22.56 12.87
C ALA A 77 14.04 23.50 14.08
N THR A 78 15.08 24.17 14.59
CA THR A 78 14.96 25.16 15.68
C THR A 78 13.98 26.30 15.34
N SER A 79 13.88 26.66 14.05
CA SER A 79 12.82 27.49 13.50
C SER A 79 12.05 26.67 12.46
N PRO A 80 10.95 26.00 12.87
CA PRO A 80 10.18 25.14 11.97
C PRO A 80 9.56 25.92 10.82
N ASP A 81 9.75 25.43 9.60
CA ASP A 81 9.03 25.90 8.41
C ASP A 81 8.06 24.81 7.96
N GLU A 82 6.88 24.77 8.58
CA GLU A 82 5.85 23.79 8.27
C GLU A 82 5.34 23.89 6.83
N ALA A 83 5.25 25.09 6.27
CA ALA A 83 4.78 25.29 4.90
C ALA A 83 5.75 24.66 3.90
N GLY A 84 7.04 24.97 4.03
CA GLY A 84 8.07 24.35 3.21
C GLY A 84 8.20 22.84 3.46
N ALA A 85 8.01 22.37 4.69
CA ALA A 85 8.02 20.94 5.00
C ALA A 85 6.83 20.19 4.35
N LYS A 86 5.64 20.79 4.30
CA LYS A 86 4.47 20.24 3.59
C LYS A 86 4.69 20.20 2.07
N GLU A 87 5.33 21.21 1.49
CA GLU A 87 5.70 21.17 0.06
C GLU A 87 6.73 20.06 -0.23
N LEU A 88 7.70 19.84 0.66
CA LEU A 88 8.62 18.71 0.56
C LEU A 88 7.90 17.36 0.69
N LEU A 89 6.90 17.23 1.58
CA LEU A 89 6.06 16.02 1.65
C LEU A 89 5.37 15.75 0.29
N LYS A 90 4.70 16.75 -0.29
CA LYS A 90 4.01 16.60 -1.58
C LYS A 90 4.98 16.20 -2.68
N ARG A 91 6.13 16.87 -2.76
CA ARG A 91 7.18 16.56 -3.74
C ARG A 91 7.73 15.15 -3.56
N GLY A 92 8.05 14.76 -2.33
CA GLY A 92 8.55 13.43 -2.01
C GLY A 92 7.53 12.34 -2.34
N CYS A 93 6.24 12.60 -2.13
CA CYS A 93 5.19 11.67 -2.55
C CYS A 93 5.05 11.59 -4.08
N GLN A 94 5.18 12.70 -4.80
CA GLN A 94 5.20 12.68 -6.27
C GLN A 94 6.36 11.84 -6.82
N GLU A 95 7.56 11.99 -6.25
CA GLU A 95 8.74 11.19 -6.58
C GLU A 95 8.50 9.69 -6.33
N ILE A 96 7.84 9.33 -5.22
CA ILE A 96 7.44 7.94 -4.93
C ILE A 96 6.40 7.45 -5.95
N TYR A 97 5.38 8.26 -6.29
CA TYR A 97 4.34 7.87 -7.24
C TYR A 97 4.92 7.48 -8.60
N ASP A 98 5.89 8.24 -9.08
CA ASP A 98 6.51 8.02 -10.38
C ASP A 98 7.63 6.97 -10.33
N SER A 99 7.99 6.48 -9.13
CA SER A 99 8.99 5.42 -8.96
C SER A 99 8.43 4.02 -9.26
N PRO A 100 9.30 3.05 -9.65
CA PRO A 100 8.91 1.64 -9.79
C PRO A 100 8.26 1.09 -8.51
N TYR A 101 7.20 0.30 -8.65
CA TYR A 101 6.52 -0.37 -7.55
C TYR A 101 7.23 -1.67 -7.14
N GLU A 102 7.51 -2.55 -8.11
CA GLU A 102 8.00 -3.90 -7.85
C GLU A 102 9.36 -3.87 -7.14
N GLY A 103 9.44 -4.51 -5.96
CA GLY A 103 10.66 -4.55 -5.15
C GLY A 103 11.09 -3.21 -4.53
N SER A 104 10.23 -2.19 -4.57
CA SER A 104 10.57 -0.86 -4.06
C SER A 104 10.61 -0.81 -2.54
N LYS A 105 11.70 -0.25 -2.02
CA LYS A 105 11.85 0.04 -0.59
C LYS A 105 10.89 1.14 -0.10
N TYR A 106 10.32 1.93 -1.02
CA TYR A 106 9.42 3.03 -0.69
C TYR A 106 7.98 2.61 -0.42
N LEU A 107 7.65 1.31 -0.46
CA LEU A 107 6.29 0.83 -0.22
C LEU A 107 5.73 1.30 1.12
N ASN A 108 6.50 1.17 2.20
CA ASN A 108 6.05 1.59 3.52
C ASN A 108 5.84 3.12 3.61
N ASP A 109 6.70 3.90 2.99
CA ASP A 109 6.53 5.36 2.91
C ASP A 109 5.28 5.74 2.11
N PHE A 110 5.05 5.04 1.00
CA PHE A 110 3.86 5.21 0.18
C PHE A 110 2.59 4.95 1.00
N GLU A 111 2.48 3.79 1.63
CA GLU A 111 1.31 3.38 2.40
C GLU A 111 1.00 4.37 3.52
N LYS A 112 2.02 4.79 4.27
CA LYS A 112 1.85 5.64 5.47
C LYS A 112 1.63 7.12 5.15
N TYR A 113 2.42 7.67 4.22
CA TYR A 113 2.54 9.13 4.06
C TYR A 113 2.00 9.63 2.73
N CYS A 114 1.97 8.79 1.70
CA CYS A 114 1.63 9.22 0.34
C CYS A 114 0.35 8.61 -0.21
N SER A 115 -0.32 7.72 0.51
CA SER A 115 -1.56 7.09 0.03
C SER A 115 -2.79 7.59 0.79
N LYS A 116 -3.89 7.79 0.07
CA LYS A 116 -5.23 7.84 0.61
C LYS A 116 -5.61 6.43 1.05
N THR A 117 -6.06 6.30 2.30
CA THR A 117 -6.44 5.01 2.88
C THR A 117 -7.90 4.68 2.61
N ASN A 118 -8.31 3.44 2.86
CA ASN A 118 -9.72 3.07 2.81
C ASN A 118 -10.57 3.90 3.81
N LYS A 119 -10.01 4.29 4.96
CA LYS A 119 -10.66 5.22 5.89
C LYS A 119 -10.91 6.59 5.26
N ASP A 120 -9.91 7.13 4.58
CA ASP A 120 -9.97 8.46 3.95
C ASP A 120 -10.99 8.50 2.80
N ALA A 121 -11.19 7.38 2.10
CA ALA A 121 -12.15 7.26 0.99
C ALA A 121 -13.59 6.96 1.44
N SER A 122 -13.78 6.54 2.69
CA SER A 122 -15.08 6.20 3.24
C SER A 122 -15.92 7.45 3.52
N SER A 123 -17.20 7.43 3.18
CA SER A 123 -18.12 8.54 3.45
C SER A 123 -19.35 8.08 4.25
N ASN A 124 -20.08 9.03 4.83
CA ASN A 124 -21.49 8.89 5.27
C ASN A 124 -21.83 7.97 6.45
N GLN A 125 -20.86 7.34 7.13
CA GLN A 125 -21.14 6.54 8.33
C GLN A 125 -19.96 6.56 9.31
N THR A 126 -20.26 6.35 10.59
CA THR A 126 -19.26 6.41 11.67
C THR A 126 -18.53 5.08 11.77
N TRP A 127 -17.19 5.14 11.85
CA TRP A 127 -16.37 3.97 12.15
C TRP A 127 -16.78 3.37 13.48
N ASN A 128 -16.98 2.05 13.51
CA ASN A 128 -17.34 1.38 14.74
C ASN A 128 -16.15 1.39 15.72
N GLY A 129 -16.27 2.21 16.76
CA GLY A 129 -15.32 2.33 17.86
C GLY A 129 -15.81 1.69 19.15
N SER A 130 -16.92 0.93 19.13
CA SER A 130 -17.50 0.34 20.32
C SER A 130 -16.52 -0.57 21.06
N ASP A 131 -16.62 -0.58 22.39
CA ASP A 131 -15.88 -1.51 23.23
C ASP A 131 -16.39 -2.94 22.97
N VAL A 132 -15.47 -3.89 22.79
CA VAL A 132 -15.78 -5.29 22.49
C VAL A 132 -16.37 -6.03 23.71
N SER A 133 -16.12 -5.53 24.92
CA SER A 133 -16.59 -6.10 26.18
C SER A 133 -18.04 -5.74 26.51
N THR A 134 -18.64 -4.75 25.83
CA THR A 134 -20.03 -4.38 26.07
C THR A 134 -20.97 -5.55 25.74
N ALA A 135 -21.71 -6.04 26.73
CA ALA A 135 -22.52 -7.25 26.62
C ALA A 135 -23.85 -7.05 25.89
N SER A 136 -24.46 -5.86 26.00
CA SER A 136 -25.78 -5.55 25.41
C SER A 136 -25.70 -4.36 24.46
N GLY A 137 -26.39 -4.44 23.32
CA GLY A 137 -26.45 -3.36 22.33
C GLY A 137 -25.10 -3.08 21.64
N ASN A 138 -24.20 -4.05 21.61
CA ASN A 138 -22.89 -3.85 21.01
C ASN A 138 -23.01 -3.72 19.49
N LYS A 139 -22.49 -2.63 18.92
CA LYS A 139 -22.56 -2.38 17.48
C LYS A 139 -21.79 -3.43 16.66
N TRP A 140 -20.78 -4.07 17.26
CA TRP A 140 -20.11 -5.21 16.66
C TRP A 140 -21.01 -6.43 16.47
N ASP A 141 -22.02 -6.61 17.32
CA ASP A 141 -22.97 -7.73 17.16
C ASP A 141 -23.81 -7.56 15.91
N THR A 142 -24.20 -6.32 15.59
CA THR A 142 -24.92 -5.99 14.35
C THR A 142 -24.06 -6.32 13.13
N ALA A 143 -22.79 -5.90 13.13
CA ALA A 143 -21.87 -6.18 12.04
C ALA A 143 -21.58 -7.69 11.89
N LEU A 144 -21.41 -8.42 12.99
CA LEU A 144 -21.20 -9.87 12.98
C LEU A 144 -22.45 -10.62 12.51
N ASN A 145 -23.65 -10.15 12.85
CA ASN A 145 -24.89 -10.72 12.31
C ASN A 145 -25.04 -10.46 10.80
N ALA A 146 -24.61 -9.29 10.30
CA ALA A 146 -24.54 -9.04 8.86
C ALA A 146 -23.48 -9.92 8.17
N LEU A 147 -22.35 -10.21 8.84
CA LEU A 147 -21.33 -11.13 8.33
C LEU A 147 -21.85 -12.57 8.27
N LYS A 148 -22.62 -13.03 9.26
CA LYS A 148 -23.27 -14.37 9.26
C LYS A 148 -24.07 -14.61 7.99
N THR A 149 -24.82 -13.60 7.55
CA THR A 149 -25.70 -13.68 6.38
C THR A 149 -25.04 -13.19 5.10
N HIS A 150 -23.71 -13.02 5.08
CA HIS A 150 -22.99 -12.55 3.90
C HIS A 150 -23.25 -13.44 2.68
N ASP A 151 -23.75 -12.80 1.61
CA ASP A 151 -23.93 -13.39 0.29
C ASP A 151 -22.81 -12.96 -0.66
N GLU A 152 -22.00 -13.92 -1.11
CA GLU A 152 -20.87 -13.66 -2.01
C GLU A 152 -21.31 -13.25 -3.42
N ALA A 153 -22.51 -13.63 -3.86
CA ALA A 153 -23.04 -13.25 -5.18
C ALA A 153 -23.25 -11.73 -5.26
N THR A 154 -23.70 -11.12 -4.15
CA THR A 154 -23.97 -9.68 -4.07
C THR A 154 -22.78 -8.90 -3.50
N ASN A 155 -22.09 -9.44 -2.49
CA ASN A 155 -21.10 -8.71 -1.69
C ASN A 155 -19.65 -9.11 -1.94
N LYS A 156 -19.40 -9.95 -2.96
CA LYS A 156 -18.10 -10.54 -3.30
C LYS A 156 -17.53 -11.46 -2.22
N LYS A 157 -16.74 -12.44 -2.66
CA LYS A 157 -16.07 -13.41 -1.79
C LYS A 157 -15.29 -12.76 -0.64
N LEU A 158 -15.49 -13.27 0.57
CA LEU A 158 -14.77 -12.88 1.79
C LEU A 158 -13.29 -13.28 1.72
N ASP A 159 -12.43 -12.49 2.36
CA ASP A 159 -11.06 -12.93 2.63
C ASP A 159 -11.03 -14.07 3.67
N SER A 160 -9.85 -14.65 3.91
CA SER A 160 -9.71 -15.77 4.82
C SER A 160 -10.12 -15.42 6.26
N VAL A 161 -9.79 -14.23 6.75
CA VAL A 161 -10.10 -13.81 8.12
C VAL A 161 -11.59 -13.67 8.32
N LEU A 162 -12.29 -13.01 7.40
CA LEU A 162 -13.74 -12.87 7.46
C LEU A 162 -14.46 -14.19 7.20
N THR A 163 -13.92 -15.06 6.34
CA THR A 163 -14.45 -16.41 6.12
C THR A 163 -14.38 -17.25 7.39
N GLU A 164 -13.21 -17.30 8.04
CA GLU A 164 -13.01 -18.00 9.31
C GLU A 164 -13.91 -17.45 10.40
N LEU A 165 -14.03 -16.12 10.49
CA LEU A 165 -14.90 -15.48 11.47
C LEU A 165 -16.37 -15.80 11.21
N LYS A 166 -16.84 -15.72 9.95
CA LYS A 166 -18.20 -16.12 9.56
C LYS A 166 -18.48 -17.56 9.97
N ASN A 167 -17.58 -18.47 9.67
CA ASN A 167 -17.71 -19.89 10.02
C ASN A 167 -17.75 -20.10 11.54
N SER A 168 -16.94 -19.37 12.32
CA SER A 168 -16.89 -19.52 13.78
C SER A 168 -18.16 -19.02 14.49
N ILE A 169 -18.92 -18.15 13.83
CA ILE A 169 -20.18 -17.61 14.37
C ILE A 169 -21.42 -18.26 13.72
N GLN A 170 -21.23 -19.09 12.69
CA GLN A 170 -22.31 -19.79 12.00
C GLN A 170 -22.95 -20.84 12.91
N GLY A 171 -24.28 -20.79 13.07
CA GLY A 171 -25.01 -21.65 14.01
C GLY A 171 -24.84 -21.31 15.49
N ASN A 172 -23.97 -20.35 15.85
CA ASN A 172 -23.82 -19.91 17.23
C ASN A 172 -24.87 -18.85 17.58
N THR A 173 -25.62 -19.11 18.66
CA THR A 173 -26.65 -18.20 19.19
C THR A 173 -26.06 -17.02 19.95
N GLN A 174 -24.80 -17.12 20.42
CA GLN A 174 -24.15 -16.09 21.24
C GLN A 174 -22.89 -15.54 20.57
N ILE A 175 -22.86 -14.21 20.39
CA ILE A 175 -21.66 -13.48 19.94
C ILE A 175 -20.83 -13.13 21.18
N THR A 176 -19.53 -13.45 21.14
CA THR A 176 -18.60 -13.26 22.25
C THR A 176 -17.71 -12.03 22.01
N ALA A 177 -17.03 -11.56 23.06
CA ALA A 177 -16.03 -10.50 22.95
C ALA A 177 -14.88 -10.88 21.99
N ASP A 178 -14.52 -12.15 21.88
CA ASP A 178 -13.49 -12.62 20.96
C ASP A 178 -13.90 -12.47 19.50
N HIS A 179 -15.16 -12.79 19.16
CA HIS A 179 -15.68 -12.57 17.81
C HIS A 179 -15.63 -11.08 17.42
N ARG A 180 -16.02 -10.21 18.36
CA ARG A 180 -15.97 -8.75 18.16
C ARG A 180 -14.55 -8.25 18.02
N THR A 181 -13.62 -8.77 18.82
CA THR A 181 -12.20 -8.43 18.76
C THR A 181 -11.60 -8.82 17.41
N LYS A 182 -11.92 -10.01 16.90
CA LYS A 182 -11.48 -10.45 15.56
C LYS A 182 -11.96 -9.50 14.46
N LEU A 183 -13.25 -9.15 14.46
CA LEU A 183 -13.79 -8.20 13.46
C LEU A 183 -13.17 -6.81 13.61
N LYS A 184 -13.07 -6.30 14.84
CA LYS A 184 -12.46 -5.00 15.12
C LYS A 184 -11.02 -4.95 14.62
N ASN A 185 -10.21 -5.97 14.91
CA ASN A 185 -8.81 -6.00 14.47
C ASN A 185 -8.69 -6.07 12.95
N TRP A 186 -9.57 -6.83 12.29
CA TRP A 186 -9.65 -6.84 10.83
C TRP A 186 -9.94 -5.43 10.29
N CYS A 187 -10.96 -4.75 10.83
CA CYS A 187 -11.33 -3.38 10.49
C CYS A 187 -10.19 -2.37 10.72
N GLU A 188 -9.48 -2.46 11.84
CA GLU A 188 -8.32 -1.61 12.12
C GLU A 188 -7.19 -1.83 11.11
N GLY A 189 -6.99 -3.07 10.67
CA GLY A 189 -6.04 -3.40 9.61
C GLY A 189 -6.45 -2.83 8.26
N ILE A 190 -7.67 -3.10 7.79
CA ILE A 190 -8.07 -2.71 6.43
C ILE A 190 -8.25 -1.20 6.27
N LYS A 191 -8.61 -0.46 7.33
CA LYS A 191 -8.92 0.96 7.20
C LYS A 191 -7.68 1.79 6.90
N SER A 192 -6.50 1.28 7.26
CA SER A 192 -5.20 1.93 7.06
C SER A 192 -4.52 1.55 5.75
N LYS A 193 -5.02 0.52 5.04
CA LYS A 193 -4.49 0.13 3.73
C LYS A 193 -4.79 1.19 2.65
N PRO A 194 -3.95 1.30 1.61
CA PRO A 194 -4.22 2.14 0.45
C PRO A 194 -5.58 1.84 -0.19
N TYR A 195 -6.30 2.88 -0.58
CA TYR A 195 -7.60 2.74 -1.23
C TYR A 195 -7.45 2.28 -2.68
N LEU A 196 -7.84 1.03 -2.96
CA LEU A 196 -7.77 0.41 -4.27
C LEU A 196 -9.03 0.61 -5.13
N GLY A 197 -9.92 1.53 -4.73
CA GLY A 197 -11.19 1.77 -5.41
C GLY A 197 -12.37 1.10 -4.73
N SER A 198 -13.58 1.57 -5.06
CA SER A 198 -14.83 1.18 -4.43
C SER A 198 -15.23 -0.27 -4.69
N ASP A 199 -14.63 -0.89 -5.72
CA ASP A 199 -14.84 -2.28 -6.06
C ASP A 199 -13.83 -3.25 -5.43
N SER A 200 -12.82 -2.74 -4.73
CA SER A 200 -11.89 -3.60 -3.99
C SER A 200 -12.62 -4.36 -2.87
N LEU A 201 -12.17 -5.59 -2.59
CA LEU A 201 -12.78 -6.44 -1.55
C LEU A 201 -12.70 -5.75 -0.18
N ASP A 202 -11.50 -5.31 0.20
CA ASP A 202 -11.24 -4.61 1.46
C ASP A 202 -12.18 -3.41 1.65
N PHE A 203 -12.34 -2.56 0.62
CA PHE A 203 -13.22 -1.41 0.71
C PHE A 203 -14.70 -1.82 0.77
N LYS A 204 -15.16 -2.77 -0.04
CA LYS A 204 -16.56 -3.22 0.02
C LYS A 204 -16.90 -3.80 1.39
N HIS A 205 -16.04 -4.65 1.93
CA HIS A 205 -16.30 -5.32 3.20
C HIS A 205 -16.14 -4.39 4.39
N GLN A 206 -15.26 -3.38 4.35
CA GLN A 206 -15.23 -2.38 5.42
C GLN A 206 -16.53 -1.59 5.51
N GLU A 207 -17.11 -1.24 4.36
CA GLU A 207 -18.35 -0.45 4.32
C GLU A 207 -19.52 -1.25 4.88
N LEU A 208 -19.48 -2.58 4.75
CA LEU A 208 -20.49 -3.48 5.28
C LEU A 208 -20.31 -3.77 6.78
N TYR A 209 -19.07 -3.92 7.27
CA TYR A 209 -18.82 -4.54 8.57
C TYR A 209 -18.08 -3.68 9.59
N CYS A 210 -17.46 -2.58 9.18
CA CYS A 210 -16.63 -1.76 10.07
C CYS A 210 -17.27 -0.45 10.49
N LYS A 211 -18.47 -0.15 9.98
CA LYS A 211 -19.15 1.12 10.17
C LYS A 211 -20.55 0.88 10.71
N HIS A 212 -21.10 1.90 11.35
CA HIS A 212 -22.49 1.92 11.78
C HIS A 212 -23.13 3.26 11.44
N SER A 213 -24.46 3.25 11.31
CA SER A 213 -25.28 4.47 11.28
C SER A 213 -25.37 5.10 12.67
#